data_AF-A0A935V791-F1
#
_entry.id   AF-A0A935V791-F1
#
_cell.length_a   1.000
_cell.length_b   1.000
_cell.length_c   1.000
_cell.angle_alpha   90.00
_cell.angle_beta   90.00
_cell.angle_gamma   90.00
#
_symmetry.space_group_name_H-M   'P 1'
#
loop_
_entity.id
_entity.type
_entity.pdbx_description
1 polymer ?
#
loop_
_entity_poly.entity_id
_entity_poly.type
_entity_poly.pdbx_seq_one_letter_code
_entity_poly.pdbx_strand_id
1 'polypeptide(L)'
;MLTAAGAVGGVGLLVRRARTPLLRPISVPDDAVANALTTAFIALAALHLLVARLESAFLVVAMLLLAYAPLGKIRHCLFFFIARGHLGRHYGRRGTFPLRH
;
A
#
# COMPACT_ATOMS: atom_id res chain seq x y z
N MET A 1 -13.72 -13.63 1.22
CA MET A 1 -14.31 -12.83 2.32
C MET A 1 -13.36 -11.75 2.86
N LEU A 2 -12.10 -12.07 3.20
CA LEU A 2 -11.12 -11.05 3.63
C LEU A 2 -10.88 -9.93 2.58
N THR A 3 -10.79 -10.27 1.30
CA THR A 3 -10.56 -9.31 0.21
C THR A 3 -11.71 -8.31 0.07
N ALA A 4 -12.97 -8.76 0.18
CA ALA A 4 -14.13 -7.87 0.17
C ALA A 4 -14.11 -6.88 1.35
N ALA A 5 -13.81 -7.35 2.56
CA ALA A 5 -13.69 -6.48 3.73
C ALA A 5 -12.54 -5.45 3.57
N GLY A 6 -11.40 -5.88 3.00
CA GLY A 6 -10.28 -5.00 2.68
C GLY A 6 -10.66 -3.92 1.65
N ALA A 7 -11.43 -4.27 0.63
CA ALA A 7 -11.91 -3.31 -0.36
C ALA A 7 -12.83 -2.25 0.26
N VAL A 8 -13.77 -2.67 1.13
CA VAL A 8 -14.64 -1.74 1.87
C VAL A 8 -13.81 -0.81 2.75
N GLY A 9 -12.80 -1.33 3.44
CA GLY A 9 -11.87 -0.53 4.23
C GLY A 9 -11.09 0.51 3.40
N GLY A 10 -10.59 0.11 2.23
CA GLY A 10 -9.87 1.00 1.29
C GLY A 10 -10.75 2.14 0.76
N VAL A 11 -11.99 1.84 0.38
CA VAL A 11 -12.99 2.85 0.01
C VAL A 11 -13.29 3.77 1.18
N GLY A 12 -13.50 3.22 2.38
CA GLY A 12 -13.73 3.99 3.61
C GLY A 12 -12.59 4.96 3.90
N LEU A 13 -11.34 4.54 3.71
CA LEU A 13 -10.16 5.39 3.86
C LEU A 13 -10.13 6.52 2.82
N LEU A 14 -10.51 6.24 1.57
CA LEU A 14 -10.57 7.23 0.50
C LEU A 14 -11.64 8.29 0.81
N VAL A 15 -12.82 7.85 1.25
CA VAL A 15 -13.93 8.71 1.66
C VAL A 15 -13.54 9.55 2.87
N ARG A 16 -12.93 8.94 3.90
CA ARG A 16 -12.44 9.65 5.08
C ARG A 16 -11.44 10.74 4.69
N ARG A 17 -10.47 10.43 3.83
CA ARG A 17 -9.48 11.40 3.35
C ARG A 17 -10.13 12.57 2.60
N ALA A 18 -11.13 12.29 1.77
CA ALA A 18 -11.85 13.33 1.03
C ALA A 18 -12.76 14.20 1.93
N ARG A 19 -13.32 13.65 3.01
CA ARG A 19 -14.30 14.35 3.86
C ARG A 19 -13.71 14.97 5.12
N THR A 20 -12.58 14.50 5.62
CA THR A 20 -11.97 15.03 6.85
C THR A 20 -11.23 16.33 6.56
N PRO A 21 -11.68 17.48 7.13
CA PRO A 21 -11.09 18.79 6.85
C PRO A 21 -9.64 18.91 7.31
N LEU A 22 -9.26 18.17 8.36
CA LEU A 22 -7.87 18.11 8.85
C LEU A 22 -6.94 17.34 7.91
N LEU A 23 -7.44 16.32 7.20
CA LEU A 23 -6.61 15.45 6.36
C LEU A 23 -6.46 16.01 4.93
N ARG A 24 -7.48 16.70 4.42
CA ARG A 24 -7.48 17.31 3.08
C ARG A 24 -6.24 18.16 2.77
N PRO A 25 -5.81 19.11 3.62
CA PRO A 25 -4.69 19.99 3.29
C PRO A 25 -3.32 19.30 3.36
N ILE A 26 -3.21 18.19 4.11
CA ILE A 26 -1.95 17.43 4.27
C ILE A 26 -1.84 16.33 3.20
N SER A 27 -2.96 15.97 2.57
CA SER A 27 -3.01 14.87 1.60
C SER A 27 -2.37 15.26 0.28
N VAL A 28 -1.39 14.48 -0.14
CA VAL A 28 -0.73 14.62 -1.45
C VAL A 28 -1.54 13.81 -2.49
N PRO A 29 -1.60 14.24 -3.77
CA PRO A 29 -2.25 13.45 -4.82
C PRO A 29 -1.77 12.00 -4.89
N ASP A 30 -0.49 11.76 -4.65
CA ASP A 30 0.12 10.41 -4.57
C ASP A 30 -0.56 9.53 -3.52
N ASP A 31 -0.98 10.09 -2.38
CA ASP A 31 -1.66 9.32 -1.34
C ASP A 31 -3.02 8.80 -1.84
N ALA A 32 -3.73 9.61 -2.63
CA ALA A 32 -5.00 9.23 -3.22
C ALA A 32 -4.82 8.17 -4.32
N VAL A 33 -3.82 8.33 -5.18
CA VAL A 33 -3.46 7.35 -6.22
C VAL A 33 -3.09 6.00 -5.59
N ALA A 34 -2.21 6.01 -4.58
CA ALA A 34 -1.79 4.83 -3.86
C ALA A 34 -2.99 4.09 -3.22
N ASN A 35 -3.91 4.84 -2.58
CA ASN A 35 -5.08 4.23 -1.97
C ASN A 35 -6.07 3.68 -3.01
N ALA A 36 -6.33 4.43 -4.08
CA ALA A 36 -7.23 4.02 -5.15
C ALA A 36 -6.72 2.75 -5.85
N LEU A 37 -5.43 2.70 -6.18
CA LEU A 37 -4.82 1.56 -6.86
C LEU A 37 -4.81 0.30 -5.98
N THR A 38 -4.47 0.44 -4.70
CA THR A 38 -4.50 -0.67 -3.73
C THR A 38 -5.94 -1.17 -3.50
N THR A 39 -6.91 -0.25 -3.41
CA THR A 39 -8.32 -0.59 -3.25
C THR A 39 -8.87 -1.31 -4.48
N ALA A 40 -8.54 -0.83 -5.69
CA ALA A 40 -8.94 -1.44 -6.95
C ALA A 40 -8.36 -2.86 -7.09
N PHE A 41 -7.09 -3.06 -6.72
CA PHE A 41 -6.47 -4.38 -6.72
C PHE A 41 -7.21 -5.37 -5.81
N ILE A 42 -7.47 -4.98 -4.56
CA ILE A 42 -8.15 -5.84 -3.58
C ILE A 42 -9.61 -6.11 -3.98
N ALA A 43 -10.30 -5.10 -4.53
CA ALA A 43 -11.67 -5.25 -5.02
C ALA A 43 -11.73 -6.21 -6.21
N LEU A 44 -10.84 -6.06 -7.20
CA LEU A 44 -10.78 -6.95 -8.36
C LEU A 44 -10.34 -8.36 -7.95
N ALA A 45 -9.44 -8.51 -6.97
CA ALA A 45 -9.08 -9.82 -6.42
C ALA A 45 -10.31 -10.53 -5.82
N ALA A 46 -11.21 -9.79 -5.15
CA ALA A 46 -12.46 -10.36 -4.65
C ALA A 46 -13.45 -10.70 -5.78
N LEU A 47 -13.57 -9.83 -6.79
CA LEU A 47 -14.56 -9.95 -7.85
C LEU A 47 -14.17 -11.01 -8.91
N HIS A 48 -12.89 -11.17 -9.23
CA HIS A 48 -12.47 -12.16 -10.23
C HIS A 48 -12.77 -13.61 -9.77
N LEU A 49 -12.76 -13.85 -8.45
CA LEU A 49 -13.15 -15.13 -7.87
C LEU A 49 -14.62 -15.49 -8.11
N LEU A 50 -15.47 -14.48 -8.34
CA LEU A 50 -16.90 -14.67 -8.63
C LEU A 50 -17.17 -14.62 -10.14
N VAL A 51 -16.38 -13.85 -10.89
CA VAL A 51 -16.57 -13.60 -12.32
C VAL A 51 -15.23 -13.72 -13.04
N ALA A 52 -14.98 -14.88 -13.66
CA ALA A 52 -13.72 -15.17 -14.36
C ALA A 52 -13.38 -14.14 -15.47
N ARG A 53 -14.39 -13.50 -16.08
CA ARG A 53 -14.18 -12.45 -17.10
C ARG A 53 -13.38 -11.24 -16.60
N LEU A 54 -13.29 -11.03 -15.28
CA LEU A 54 -12.55 -9.94 -14.67
C LEU A 54 -11.06 -10.24 -14.46
N GLU A 55 -10.60 -11.44 -14.82
CA GLU A 55 -9.19 -11.85 -14.66
C GLU A 55 -8.23 -10.90 -15.39
N SER A 56 -8.51 -10.53 -16.64
CA SER A 56 -7.66 -9.60 -17.40
C SER A 56 -7.58 -8.22 -16.72
N ALA A 57 -8.71 -7.69 -16.24
CA ALA A 57 -8.75 -6.42 -15.52
C ALA A 57 -7.96 -6.48 -14.21
N PHE A 58 -8.09 -7.59 -13.47
CA PHE A 58 -7.32 -7.84 -12.26
C PHE A 58 -5.82 -7.86 -12.54
N LEU A 59 -5.38 -8.58 -13.57
CA LEU A 59 -3.96 -8.68 -13.94
C LEU A 59 -3.38 -7.33 -14.38
N VAL A 60 -4.13 -6.53 -15.13
CA VAL A 60 -3.70 -5.17 -15.52
C VAL A 60 -3.51 -4.30 -14.28
N VAL A 61 -4.46 -4.29 -13.35
CA VAL A 61 -4.33 -3.52 -12.10
C VAL A 61 -3.20 -4.05 -11.23
N ALA A 62 -2.98 -5.36 -11.19
CA ALA A 62 -1.85 -5.97 -10.49
C ALA A 62 -0.50 -5.50 -11.08
N MET A 63 -0.37 -5.49 -12.40
CA MET A 63 0.82 -4.99 -13.09
C MET A 63 1.06 -3.52 -12.80
N LEU A 64 0.02 -2.68 -12.86
CA LEU A 64 0.12 -1.26 -12.53
C LEU A 64 0.53 -1.05 -11.06
N LEU A 65 -0.04 -1.81 -10.14
CA LEU A 65 0.31 -1.76 -8.72
C LEU A 65 1.78 -2.11 -8.50
N LEU A 66 2.27 -3.18 -9.13
CA LEU A 66 3.67 -3.60 -9.00
C LEU A 66 4.63 -2.59 -9.64
N ALA A 67 4.27 -2.02 -10.79
CA ALA A 67 5.05 -0.96 -11.43
C ALA A 67 5.09 0.33 -10.58
N TYR A 68 3.99 0.66 -9.92
CA TYR A 68 3.87 1.84 -9.04
C TYR A 68 4.50 1.63 -7.66
N ALA A 69 4.54 0.38 -7.17
CA ALA A 69 5.02 0.04 -5.83
C ALA A 69 6.40 0.62 -5.45
N PRO A 70 7.44 0.61 -6.31
CA PRO A 70 8.73 1.19 -5.96
C PRO A 70 8.76 2.72 -6.03
N LEU A 71 7.86 3.34 -6.81
CA LEU A 71 7.88 4.77 -7.15
C LEU A 71 7.07 5.62 -6.17
N GLY A 72 5.88 5.14 -5.79
CA GLY A 72 4.94 5.92 -5.00
C GLY A 72 5.11 5.75 -3.49
N LYS A 73 4.12 6.26 -2.74
CA LYS A 73 4.04 6.07 -1.29
C LYS A 73 4.00 4.60 -0.88
N ILE A 74 3.54 3.67 -1.73
CA ILE A 74 3.45 2.23 -1.42
C ILE A 74 4.82 1.60 -1.13
N ARG A 75 5.93 2.23 -1.55
CA ARG A 75 7.29 1.73 -1.33
C ARG A 75 7.59 1.39 0.13
N HIS A 76 6.99 2.10 1.09
CA HIS A 76 7.21 1.83 2.50
C HIS A 76 6.79 0.39 2.88
N CYS A 77 5.79 -0.20 2.22
CA CYS A 77 5.40 -1.58 2.46
C CYS A 77 6.52 -2.57 2.13
N LEU A 78 7.34 -2.26 1.12
CA LEU A 78 8.51 -3.05 0.74
C LEU A 78 9.71 -2.75 1.64
N PHE A 79 10.01 -1.47 1.81
CA PHE A 79 11.18 -1.03 2.58
C PHE A 79 11.05 -1.29 4.08
N PHE A 80 9.83 -1.36 4.64
CA PHE A 80 9.61 -1.57 6.07
C PHE A 80 10.30 -2.84 6.58
N PHE A 81 10.19 -3.95 5.87
CA PHE A 81 10.79 -5.23 6.28
C PHE A 81 12.31 -5.17 6.22
N ILE A 82 12.86 -4.61 5.14
CA ILE A 82 14.31 -4.47 4.94
C ILE A 82 14.89 -3.53 6.01
N ALA A 83 14.27 -2.36 6.18
CA ALA A 83 14.67 -1.36 7.17
C ALA A 83 14.61 -1.93 8.59
N ARG A 84 13.54 -2.66 8.95
CA ARG A 84 13.41 -3.25 10.28
C ARG A 84 14.44 -4.35 10.54
N GLY A 85 14.72 -5.19 9.54
CA GLY A 85 15.80 -6.18 9.63
C GLY A 85 17.18 -5.52 9.78
N HIS A 86 17.45 -4.49 8.96
CA HIS A 86 18.71 -3.76 8.99
C HIS A 86 18.89 -3.01 10.31
N LEU A 87 17.91 -2.21 10.73
CA LEU A 87 17.94 -1.44 11.96
C LEU A 87 17.99 -2.35 13.20
N GLY A 88 17.23 -3.46 13.20
CA GLY A 88 17.26 -4.43 14.29
C GLY A 88 18.63 -5.10 14.45
N ARG A 89 19.33 -5.40 13.34
CA ARG A 89 20.68 -5.98 13.38
C ARG A 89 21.74 -4.98 13.84
N HIS A 90 21.67 -3.73 13.38
CA HIS A 90 22.71 -2.72 13.64
C HIS A 90 22.48 -1.93 14.94
N TYR A 91 21.24 -1.55 15.23
CA TYR A 91 20.88 -0.70 16.37
C TYR A 91 20.14 -1.46 17.48
N GLY A 92 19.58 -2.65 17.19
CA GLY A 92 18.75 -3.39 18.14
C GLY A 92 19.51 -4.27 19.14
N ARG A 93 20.79 -4.61 18.91
CA ARG A 93 21.52 -5.59 19.78
C ARG A 93 22.62 -5.03 20.68
N ARG A 94 23.13 -3.81 20.51
CA ARG A 94 24.05 -3.10 21.44
C ARG A 94 24.42 -1.74 20.83
N GLY A 95 23.76 -0.67 21.28
CA GLY A 95 23.77 0.63 20.62
C GLY A 95 25.14 1.23 20.35
N THR A 96 25.59 1.19 19.09
CA THR A 96 26.14 2.31 18.31
C THR A 96 26.76 1.76 17.02
N PHE A 97 26.29 2.28 15.88
CA PHE A 97 27.01 2.21 14.62
C PHE A 97 27.45 3.65 14.29
N PRO A 98 28.70 3.87 13.84
CA PRO A 98 29.71 2.88 13.49
C PRO A 98 30.60 2.43 14.66
N LEU A 99 31.09 1.20 14.58
CA LEU A 99 32.22 0.70 15.37
C LEU A 99 33.53 1.13 14.67
N ARG A 100 34.17 2.17 15.23
CA ARG A 100 35.46 2.80 14.88
C ARG A 100 35.50 3.83 13.72
N HIS A 101 36.23 4.91 14.01
CA HIS A 101 36.83 5.89 13.09
C HIS A 101 37.95 5.26 12.26
#